data_AF-A0A9D4M2M5-F1
#
_entry.id   AF-A0A9D4M2M5-F1
#
_cell.length_a   1.000
_cell.length_b   1.000
_cell.length_c   1.000
_cell.angle_alpha   90.00
_cell.angle_beta   90.00
_cell.angle_gamma   90.00
#
_symmetry.space_group_name_H-M   'P 1'
#
loop_
_entity.id
_entity.type
_entity.pdbx_description
1 polymer ?
#
loop_
_entity_poly.entity_id
_entity_poly.type
_entity_poly.pdbx_seq_one_letter_code
_entity_poly.pdbx_strand_id
1 'polypeptide(L)'
;MEENLKGIVPHQFGDHSLCQARFCGYKRNPTEKNIHRSLPYKTSLHDDSLRERLQDLFKPYTTHAHQYIDLGSSQQCEHANKEVSSY
;
A
#
# COMPACT_ATOMS: atom_id res chain seq x y z
N MET A 1 9.32 -2.46 3.43
CA MET A 1 7.87 -2.80 3.34
C MET A 1 7.06 -1.96 4.33
N GLU A 2 7.47 -1.94 5.59
CA GLU A 2 6.86 -1.13 6.67
C GLU A 2 6.61 0.34 6.30
N GLU A 3 7.60 1.02 5.73
CA GLU A 3 7.47 2.44 5.35
C GLU A 3 6.36 2.69 4.32
N ASN A 4 6.18 1.78 3.37
CA ASN A 4 5.08 1.87 2.40
C ASN A 4 3.72 1.66 3.09
N LEU A 5 3.64 0.75 4.07
CA LEU A 5 2.41 0.48 4.83
C LEU A 5 2.00 1.69 5.69
N LYS A 6 2.97 2.34 6.34
CA LYS A 6 2.75 3.57 7.12
C LYS A 6 2.21 4.71 6.25
N GLY A 7 2.57 4.74 4.97
CA GLY A 7 2.08 5.73 4.02
C GLY A 7 0.65 5.51 3.51
N ILE A 8 0.04 4.33 3.70
CA ILE A 8 -1.26 4.00 3.08
C ILE A 8 -2.38 4.91 3.57
N VAL A 9 -2.55 5.00 4.90
CA VAL A 9 -3.63 5.81 5.49
C VAL A 9 -3.44 7.30 5.17
N PRO A 10 -2.33 7.97 5.54
CA PRO A 10 -2.17 9.40 5.26
C PRO A 10 -2.33 9.74 3.77
N HIS A 11 -1.86 8.86 2.86
CA HIS A 11 -2.04 9.06 1.42
C HIS A 11 -3.52 9.19 1.03
N GLN A 12 -4.43 8.36 1.56
CA GLN A 12 -5.86 8.46 1.24
C GLN A 12 -6.49 9.77 1.73
N PHE A 13 -5.86 10.45 2.69
CA PHE A 13 -6.28 11.74 3.23
C PHE A 13 -5.49 12.92 2.62
N GLY A 14 -4.74 12.68 1.54
CA GLY A 14 -3.98 13.71 0.83
C GLY A 14 -2.64 14.08 1.47
N ASP A 15 -2.26 13.44 2.58
CA ASP A 15 -0.95 13.62 3.19
C ASP A 15 0.08 12.67 2.53
N HIS A 16 0.98 13.27 1.76
CA HIS A 16 2.05 12.56 1.07
C HIS A 16 3.37 12.55 1.83
N SER A 17 3.43 13.00 3.09
CA SER A 17 4.67 13.09 3.89
C SER A 17 5.41 11.75 3.99
N LEU A 18 4.67 10.65 4.21
CA LEU A 18 5.21 9.29 4.35
C LEU A 18 5.20 8.46 3.06
N CYS A 19 4.86 9.08 1.92
CA CYS A 19 4.80 8.37 0.64
C CYS A 19 6.18 8.15 0.02
N GLN A 20 6.36 6.96 -0.60
CA GLN A 20 7.48 6.64 -1.48
C GLN A 20 7.07 6.75 -2.96
N ALA A 21 8.01 7.13 -3.85
CA ALA A 21 7.74 7.37 -5.28
C ALA A 21 7.26 6.12 -6.06
N ARG A 22 7.61 4.92 -5.57
CA ARG A 22 7.10 3.64 -6.10
C ARG A 22 5.57 3.55 -6.01
N PHE A 23 4.99 4.10 -4.95
CA PHE A 23 3.56 4.02 -4.63
C PHE A 23 2.79 5.30 -4.98
N CYS A 24 3.39 6.47 -4.76
CA CYS A 24 2.71 7.76 -4.88
C CYS A 24 3.10 8.47 -6.19
N GLY A 25 2.11 8.70 -7.06
CA GLY A 25 2.30 9.45 -8.31
C GLY A 25 2.81 10.87 -8.06
N TYR A 26 2.24 11.59 -7.08
CA TYR A 26 2.71 12.93 -6.70
C TYR A 26 4.19 12.98 -6.27
N LYS A 27 4.69 11.96 -5.55
CA LYS A 27 6.11 11.89 -5.18
C LYS A 27 7.02 11.59 -6.37
N ARG A 28 6.50 10.88 -7.38
CA ARG A 28 7.21 10.57 -8.62
C ARG A 28 7.25 11.77 -9.56
N ASN A 29 6.13 12.46 -9.67
CA ASN A 29 5.98 13.68 -10.45
C ASN A 29 4.96 14.60 -9.77
N PRO A 30 5.37 15.71 -9.13
CA PRO A 30 4.46 16.62 -8.45
C PRO A 30 3.43 17.28 -9.36
N THR A 31 3.67 17.32 -10.68
CA THR A 31 2.71 17.84 -11.65
C THR A 31 1.63 16.82 -12.02
N GLU A 32 1.81 15.55 -11.66
CA GLU A 32 0.81 14.51 -11.87
C GLU A 32 -0.32 14.68 -10.85
N LYS A 33 -1.55 14.81 -11.33
CA LYS A 33 -2.73 14.86 -10.46
C LYS A 33 -2.87 13.51 -9.76
N ASN A 34 -2.76 13.49 -8.43
CA ASN A 34 -3.14 12.34 -7.62
C ASN A 34 -4.66 12.19 -7.64
N ILE A 35 -5.16 11.26 -8.44
CA ILE A 35 -6.59 10.97 -8.57
C ILE A 35 -6.90 9.69 -7.80
N HIS A 36 -7.73 9.78 -6.77
CA HIS A 36 -8.17 8.63 -5.98
C HIS A 36 -9.26 7.85 -6.74
N ARG A 37 -8.89 7.13 -7.80
CA ARG A 37 -9.85 6.47 -8.72
C ARG A 37 -10.84 5.53 -8.03
N SER A 38 -10.45 4.96 -6.89
CA SER A 38 -11.28 4.04 -6.08
C SER A 38 -12.22 4.75 -5.10
N LEU A 39 -12.08 6.07 -4.89
CA LEU A 39 -12.91 6.83 -3.96
C LEU A 39 -14.06 7.55 -4.68
N PRO A 40 -15.21 7.74 -4.02
CA PRO A 40 -16.25 8.64 -4.48
C PRO A 40 -15.66 10.03 -4.80
N TYR A 41 -16.11 10.63 -5.90
CA TYR A 41 -15.65 11.95 -6.35
C TYR A 41 -14.15 12.07 -6.67
N LYS A 42 -13.38 10.97 -6.62
CA LYS A 42 -11.96 10.90 -6.96
C LYS A 42 -11.06 11.84 -6.14
N THR A 43 -11.51 12.24 -4.96
CA THR A 43 -10.81 13.14 -4.04
C THR A 43 -10.35 12.38 -2.79
N SER A 44 -9.47 13.00 -2.01
CA SER A 44 -9.01 12.49 -0.72
C SER A 44 -10.14 12.41 0.31
N LEU A 45 -9.98 11.54 1.30
CA LEU A 45 -10.83 11.48 2.48
C LEU A 45 -10.52 12.66 3.41
N HIS A 46 -11.51 13.08 4.20
CA HIS A 46 -11.40 14.26 5.08
C HIS A 46 -11.94 14.06 6.50
N ASP A 47 -12.52 12.91 6.82
CA ASP A 47 -13.09 12.64 8.15
C ASP A 47 -12.01 12.16 9.14
N ASP A 48 -11.76 12.94 10.18
CA ASP A 48 -10.70 12.66 11.17
C ASP A 48 -10.99 11.37 11.98
N SER A 49 -12.25 11.09 12.33
CA SER A 49 -12.60 9.87 13.06
C SER A 49 -12.37 8.63 12.22
N LEU A 50 -12.68 8.70 10.92
CA LEU A 50 -12.35 7.65 9.96
C LEU A 50 -10.84 7.48 9.84
N ARG A 51 -10.07 8.58 9.81
CA ARG A 51 -8.60 8.51 9.77
C ARG A 51 -8.06 7.74 10.96
N GLU A 52 -8.49 8.07 12.17
CA GLU A 52 -8.06 7.41 13.41
C GLU A 52 -8.42 5.92 13.41
N ARG A 53 -9.66 5.57 13.07
CA ARG A 53 -10.11 4.18 12.99
C ARG A 53 -9.31 3.36 11.96
N LEU A 54 -8.99 3.96 10.82
CA LEU A 54 -8.15 3.32 9.81
C LEU A 54 -6.71 3.17 10.30
N GLN A 55 -6.15 4.14 11.01
CA GLN A 55 -4.82 4.00 11.61
C GLN A 55 -4.77 2.84 12.60
N ASP A 56 -5.76 2.72 13.48
CA ASP A 56 -5.84 1.61 14.43
C ASP A 56 -6.00 0.26 13.74
N LEU A 57 -6.85 0.20 12.70
CA LEU A 57 -7.04 -1.00 11.89
C LEU A 57 -5.74 -1.43 11.19
N PHE A 58 -4.97 -0.45 10.68
CA PHE A 58 -3.74 -0.73 9.94
C PHE A 58 -2.53 -0.99 10.85
N LYS A 59 -2.59 -0.57 12.12
CA LYS A 59 -1.49 -0.68 13.10
C LYS A 59 -0.88 -2.09 13.19
N PRO A 60 -1.66 -3.20 13.30
CA PRO A 60 -1.09 -4.54 13.35
C PRO A 60 -0.29 -4.88 12.10
N TYR A 61 -0.75 -4.48 10.91
CA TYR A 61 -0.07 -4.78 9.65
C TYR A 61 1.25 -4.01 9.52
N THR A 62 1.29 -2.76 9.97
CA THR A 62 2.54 -2.00 10.05
C THR A 62 3.52 -2.59 11.05
N THR A 63 3.06 -3.00 12.25
CA THR A 63 3.93 -3.59 13.28
C THR A 63 4.55 -4.91 12.85
N HIS A 64 3.78 -5.74 12.14
CA HIS A 64 4.23 -7.06 11.69
C HIS A 64 4.72 -7.06 10.24
N ALA A 65 5.09 -5.89 9.70
CA ALA A 65 5.49 -5.72 8.30
C ALA A 65 6.60 -6.70 7.85
N HIS A 66 7.51 -7.05 8.77
CA HIS A 66 8.61 -7.99 8.51
C HIS A 66 8.15 -9.41 8.17
N GLN A 67 7.00 -9.85 8.70
CA GLN A 67 6.45 -11.19 8.44
C GLN A 67 5.99 -11.36 6.99
N TYR A 68 5.72 -10.27 6.29
CA TYR A 68 5.26 -10.28 4.91
C TYR A 68 6.40 -10.26 3.88
N ILE A 69 7.65 -10.08 4.31
CA ILE A 69 8.80 -10.01 3.39
C ILE A 69 9.09 -11.38 2.76
N ASP A 70 8.99 -12.46 3.55
CA ASP A 70 9.34 -13.82 3.13
C ASP A 70 8.18 -14.53 2.39
N LEU A 71 6.95 -14.07 2.56
CA LEU A 71 5.76 -14.62 1.87
C LEU A 71 5.72 -14.28 0.37
N GLY A 72 6.59 -13.38 -0.10
CA GLY A 72 6.71 -13.01 -1.52
C GLY A 72 7.53 -13.97 -2.38
N SER A 73 8.11 -15.03 -1.79
CA SER A 73 9.00 -15.99 -2.47
C SER A 73 8.27 -17.10 -3.26
N SER A 74 6.98 -16.94 -3.56
CA SER A 74 6.24 -17.95 -4.35
C SER A 74 6.79 -18.12 -5.77
N GLN A 75 7.55 -17.16 -6.30
CA GLN A 75 8.17 -17.26 -7.64
C GLN A 75 9.16 -18.43 -7.78
N GLN A 76 9.84 -18.82 -6.69
CA GLN A 76 10.70 -20.02 -6.70
C GLN A 76 9.88 -21.32 -6.68
N CYS A 77 8.68 -21.30 -6.11
CA CYS A 77 7.75 -22.43 -6.12
C CYS A 77 6.95 -22.55 -7.42
N GLU A 78 6.79 -21.46 -8.18
CA GLU A 78 6.09 -21.45 -9.48
C GLU A 78 6.77 -22.34 -10.54
N HIS A 79 8.11 -22.41 -10.52
CA HIS A 79 8.85 -23.29 -11.43
C HIS A 79 8.65 -24.77 -11.07
N ALA A 80 8.75 -25.11 -9.78
CA ALA A 80 8.47 -26.47 -9.29
C ALA A 80 7.01 -26.90 -9.57
N ASN A 81 6.05 -26.00 -9.39
CA ASN A 81 4.64 -26.27 -9.68
C ASN A 81 4.38 -26.51 -11.17
N LYS A 82 5.10 -25.83 -12.07
CA LYS A 82 5.00 -26.07 -13.52
C LYS A 82 5.51 -27.46 -13.91
N GLU A 83 6.67 -27.86 -13.38
CA GLU A 83 7.29 -29.16 -13.66
C GLU A 83 6.46 -30.34 -13.13
N VAL A 84 5.80 -30.18 -11.98
CA VAL A 84 4.94 -31.23 -11.40
C VAL A 84 3.57 -31.32 -12.10
N SER A 85 3.02 -30.22 -12.62
CA SER A 85 1.76 -30.22 -13.38
C SER A 85 1.89 -30.62 -14.85
N SER A 86 3.11 -30.78 -15.37
CA SER A 86 3.37 -31.23 -16.75
C SER A 86 3.45 -32.76 -16.91
N TYR A 87 3.11 -33.53 -15.87
CA TYR A 87 2.96 -34.99 -15.91
C TYR A 87 1.49 -35.42 -15.86
#